data_AF-A0A7K1UX37-F1
#
_entry.id   AF-A0A7K1UX37-F1
#
_cell.length_a   1.000
_cell.length_b   1.000
_cell.length_c   1.000
_cell.angle_alpha   90.00
_cell.angle_beta   90.00
_cell.angle_gamma   90.00
#
_symmetry.space_group_name_H-M   'P 1'
#
loop_
_entity.id
_entity.type
_entity.pdbx_description
1 polymer ?
#
loop_
_entity_poly.entity_id
_entity_poly.type
_entity_poly.pdbx_seq_one_letter_code
_entity_poly.pdbx_strand_id
1 'polypeptide(L)'
;MVANDAELAKAAQSHMADVVASIKGILKKITDEVDSSKSSFQGEAAGAFNTAAQAWDAEAQKLNAAMDEFQEKVGSGTNVFEDTDITNKDKFASALTNLG
;
A
#
# COMPACT_ATOMS: atom_id res chain seq x y z
N MET A 1 24.75 -14.03 -4.21
CA MET A 1 24.25 -12.66 -3.96
C MET A 1 22.81 -12.49 -4.42
N VAL A 2 22.42 -13.00 -5.60
CA VAL A 2 21.08 -12.80 -6.20
C VAL A 2 19.88 -13.38 -5.41
N ALA A 3 20.02 -14.51 -4.71
CA ALA A 3 18.94 -15.07 -3.87
C ALA A 3 18.57 -14.17 -2.67
N ASN A 4 19.55 -13.42 -2.16
CA ASN A 4 19.37 -12.50 -1.02
C ASN A 4 18.53 -11.28 -1.43
N ASP A 5 18.67 -10.81 -2.67
CA ASP A 5 17.97 -9.61 -3.15
C ASP A 5 16.47 -9.90 -3.40
N ALA A 6 16.12 -11.11 -3.86
CA ALA A 6 14.73 -11.54 -4.01
C ALA A 6 14.04 -11.75 -2.65
N GLU A 7 14.73 -12.35 -1.67
CA GLU A 7 14.23 -12.46 -0.30
C GLU A 7 14.02 -11.09 0.35
N LEU A 8 14.96 -10.15 0.13
CA LEU A 8 14.83 -8.76 0.59
C LEU A 8 13.65 -8.04 -0.07
N ALA A 9 13.43 -8.22 -1.38
CA ALA A 9 12.30 -7.62 -2.09
C ALA A 9 10.96 -8.14 -1.55
N LYS A 10 10.87 -9.45 -1.29
CA LYS A 10 9.66 -10.07 -0.71
C LYS A 10 9.41 -9.61 0.73
N ALA A 11 10.45 -9.50 1.54
CA ALA A 11 10.35 -8.98 2.90
C ALA A 11 9.89 -7.51 2.89
N ALA A 12 10.45 -6.68 2.00
CA ALA A 12 10.03 -5.29 1.82
C ALA A 12 8.56 -5.21 1.39
N GLN A 13 8.11 -6.03 0.43
CA GLN A 13 6.70 -6.08 0.02
C GLN A 13 5.77 -6.44 1.19
N SER A 14 6.11 -7.46 1.97
CA SER A 14 5.30 -7.85 3.14
C SER A 14 5.21 -6.71 4.14
N HIS A 15 6.35 -6.09 4.47
CA HIS A 15 6.38 -4.96 5.40
C HIS A 15 5.55 -3.77 4.89
N MET A 16 5.61 -3.47 3.60
CA MET A 16 4.82 -2.40 2.99
C MET A 16 3.33 -2.71 3.01
N ALA A 17 2.92 -3.95 2.78
CA ALA A 17 1.53 -4.38 2.92
C ALA A 17 1.02 -4.18 4.36
N ASP A 18 1.83 -4.51 5.37
CA ASP A 18 1.51 -4.30 6.78
C ASP A 18 1.37 -2.80 7.11
N VAL A 19 2.25 -1.96 6.56
CA VAL A 19 2.19 -0.49 6.72
C VAL A 19 0.92 0.07 6.08
N VAL A 20 0.58 -0.35 4.86
CA VAL A 20 -0.65 0.07 4.18
C VAL A 20 -1.89 -0.33 4.99
N ALA A 21 -1.93 -1.57 5.48
CA ALA A 21 -3.02 -2.05 6.32
C ALA A 21 -3.14 -1.23 7.61
N SER A 22 -2.02 -0.90 8.25
CA SER A 22 -1.98 -0.06 9.45
C SER A 22 -2.52 1.35 9.19
N ILE A 23 -2.07 2.01 8.11
CA ILE A 23 -2.53 3.35 7.72
C ILE A 23 -4.03 3.34 7.45
N LYS A 24 -4.53 2.37 6.68
CA LYS A 24 -5.97 2.22 6.42
C LYS A 24 -6.77 1.99 7.71
N GLY A 25 -6.23 1.21 8.65
CA GLY A 25 -6.82 1.01 9.96
C GLY A 25 -6.91 2.31 10.78
N ILE A 26 -5.86 3.16 10.74
CA ILE A 26 -5.86 4.47 11.40
C ILE A 26 -6.87 5.41 10.74
N LEU A 27 -6.89 5.49 9.41
CA LEU A 27 -7.86 6.28 8.66
C LEU A 27 -9.29 5.93 9.03
N LYS A 28 -9.61 4.63 9.07
CA LYS A 28 -10.93 4.15 9.49
C LYS A 28 -11.28 4.62 10.90
N LYS A 29 -10.36 4.52 11.86
CA LYS A 29 -10.61 4.98 13.24
C LYS A 29 -10.94 6.46 13.30
N ILE A 30 -10.19 7.28 12.56
CA ILE A 30 -10.43 8.73 12.53
C ILE A 30 -11.79 9.03 11.88
N THR A 31 -12.14 8.36 10.78
CA THR A 31 -13.47 8.49 10.17
C THR A 31 -14.59 8.10 11.13
N ASP A 32 -14.45 6.97 11.83
CA ASP A 32 -15.43 6.52 12.83
C ASP A 32 -15.56 7.55 13.98
N GLU A 33 -14.46 8.18 14.42
CA GLU A 33 -14.46 9.25 15.41
C GLU A 33 -15.16 10.53 14.92
N VAL A 34 -14.91 10.94 13.68
CA VAL A 34 -15.58 12.09 13.04
C VAL A 34 -17.09 11.82 12.97
N ASP A 35 -17.50 10.66 12.50
CA ASP A 35 -18.92 10.30 12.39
C ASP A 35 -19.61 10.27 13.75
N SER A 36 -18.96 9.68 14.76
CA SER A 36 -19.50 9.62 16.13
C SER A 36 -19.61 11.01 16.79
N SER A 37 -18.73 11.94 16.42
CA SER A 37 -18.70 13.29 16.99
C SER A 37 -19.78 14.20 16.41
N LYS A 38 -20.39 13.83 15.29
CA LYS A 38 -21.34 14.66 14.54
C LYS A 38 -22.56 15.08 15.35
N SER A 39 -23.08 14.20 16.21
CA SER A 39 -24.21 14.50 17.09
C SER A 39 -23.87 15.45 18.24
N SER A 40 -22.59 15.63 18.55
CA SER A 40 -22.11 16.49 19.65
C SER A 40 -22.06 17.96 19.27
N PHE A 41 -22.09 18.30 17.98
CA PHE A 41 -22.08 19.68 17.49
C PHE A 41 -23.50 20.15 17.16
N GLN A 42 -23.93 21.26 17.76
CA GLN A 42 -25.24 21.87 17.53
C GLN A 42 -25.09 23.37 17.24
N GLY A 43 -26.12 23.95 16.59
CA GLY A 43 -26.14 25.37 16.25
C GLY A 43 -25.05 25.74 15.25
N GLU A 44 -24.42 26.90 15.44
CA GLU A 44 -23.40 27.44 14.53
C GLU A 44 -22.17 26.53 14.39
N ALA A 45 -21.82 25.80 15.47
CA ALA A 45 -20.73 24.83 15.46
C ALA A 45 -21.02 23.59 14.58
N ALA A 46 -22.29 23.25 14.36
CA ALA A 46 -22.67 22.14 13.47
C ALA A 46 -22.32 22.43 12.00
N GLY A 47 -22.44 23.70 11.57
CA GLY A 47 -22.08 24.11 10.22
C GLY A 47 -20.57 23.97 9.96
N ALA A 48 -19.75 24.49 10.88
CA ALA A 48 -18.29 24.36 10.79
C ALA A 48 -17.84 22.89 10.85
N PHE A 49 -18.43 22.10 11.74
CA PHE A 49 -18.12 20.68 11.85
C PHE A 49 -18.49 19.91 10.57
N ASN A 50 -19.67 20.14 9.99
CA ASN A 50 -20.07 19.48 8.76
C ASN A 50 -19.11 19.78 7.60
N THR A 51 -18.64 21.02 7.48
CA THR A 51 -17.62 21.39 6.48
C THR A 51 -16.31 20.65 6.73
N ALA A 52 -15.85 20.59 7.98
CA ALA A 52 -14.64 19.87 8.34
C ALA A 52 -14.76 18.36 8.09
N ALA A 53 -15.90 17.75 8.42
CA ALA A 53 -16.19 16.34 8.16
C ALA A 53 -16.19 16.01 6.66
N GLN A 54 -16.81 16.86 5.83
CA GLN A 54 -16.77 16.69 4.37
C GLN A 54 -15.35 16.81 3.81
N ALA A 55 -14.56 17.77 4.32
CA ALA A 55 -13.16 17.90 3.93
C ALA A 55 -12.33 16.69 4.36
N TRP A 56 -12.59 16.15 5.55
CA TRP A 56 -11.99 14.91 6.04
C TRP A 56 -12.33 13.73 5.13
N ASP A 57 -13.61 13.52 4.79
CA ASP A 57 -14.05 12.42 3.93
C ASP A 57 -13.35 12.44 2.57
N ALA A 58 -13.26 13.63 1.96
CA ALA A 58 -12.57 13.81 0.68
C ALA A 58 -11.08 13.45 0.78
N GLU A 59 -10.41 13.84 1.86
CA GLU A 59 -8.99 13.56 2.05
C GLU A 59 -8.73 12.09 2.41
N ALA A 60 -9.60 11.48 3.23
CA ALA A 60 -9.55 10.06 3.55
C ALA A 60 -9.71 9.21 2.29
N GLN A 61 -10.58 9.59 1.36
CA GLN A 61 -10.71 8.91 0.06
C GLN A 61 -9.43 9.00 -0.78
N LYS A 62 -8.83 10.20 -0.89
CA LYS A 62 -7.57 10.38 -1.62
C LYS A 62 -6.45 9.55 -1.02
N LEU A 63 -6.33 9.55 0.31
CA LEU A 63 -5.27 8.81 0.98
C LEU A 63 -5.45 7.29 0.82
N ASN A 64 -6.69 6.79 0.91
CA ASN A 64 -6.97 5.38 0.61
C ASN A 64 -6.55 5.01 -0.82
N ALA A 65 -6.92 5.82 -1.81
CA ALA A 65 -6.54 5.59 -3.20
C ALA A 65 -5.01 5.62 -3.41
N ALA A 66 -4.31 6.56 -2.77
CA ALA A 66 -2.85 6.62 -2.81
C ALA A 66 -2.19 5.39 -2.16
N MET A 67 -2.77 4.86 -1.07
CA MET A 67 -2.30 3.62 -0.44
C MET A 67 -2.55 2.39 -1.32
N ASP A 68 -3.68 2.34 -2.04
CA ASP A 68 -3.95 1.28 -3.03
C ASP A 68 -2.94 1.32 -4.19
N GLU A 69 -2.70 2.50 -4.76
CA GLU A 69 -1.71 2.70 -5.83
C GLU A 69 -0.30 2.33 -5.35
N PHE A 70 0.05 2.69 -4.12
CA PHE A 70 1.33 2.33 -3.53
C PHE A 70 1.48 0.81 -3.40
N GLN A 71 0.46 0.12 -2.92
CA GLN A 71 0.47 -1.34 -2.80
C GLN A 71 0.59 -2.02 -4.18
N GLU A 72 -0.10 -1.51 -5.20
CA GLU A 72 -0.02 -2.01 -6.58
C GLU A 72 1.39 -1.86 -7.17
N LYS A 73 1.99 -0.67 -7.05
CA LYS A 73 3.34 -0.39 -7.57
C LYS A 73 4.39 -1.29 -6.93
N VAL A 74 4.27 -1.55 -5.63
CA VAL A 74 5.17 -2.44 -4.90
C VAL A 74 5.01 -3.88 -5.38
N GLY A 75 3.77 -4.37 -5.49
CA GLY A 75 3.51 -5.71 -6.00
C GLY A 75 4.04 -5.91 -7.42
N SER A 76 3.84 -4.92 -8.29
CA SER A 76 4.37 -4.93 -9.66
C SER A 76 5.91 -4.95 -9.67
N GLY A 77 6.56 -4.13 -8.84
CA GLY A 77 8.02 -4.09 -8.73
C GLY A 77 8.63 -5.42 -8.30
N THR A 78 8.04 -6.11 -7.32
CA THR A 78 8.52 -7.43 -6.88
C THR A 78 8.34 -8.49 -7.97
N ASN A 79 7.19 -8.53 -8.64
CA ASN A 79 6.92 -9.51 -9.70
C ASN A 79 7.93 -9.39 -10.85
N VAL A 80 8.26 -8.16 -11.26
CA VAL A 80 9.28 -7.91 -12.31
C VAL A 80 10.65 -8.42 -11.88
N PHE A 81 10.99 -8.30 -10.60
CA PHE A 81 12.27 -8.79 -10.07
C PHE A 81 12.33 -10.32 -10.07
N GLU A 82 11.25 -11.00 -9.64
CA GLU A 82 11.15 -12.46 -9.68
C GLU A 82 11.24 -13.01 -11.11
N ASP A 83 10.47 -12.44 -12.05
CA ASP A 83 10.48 -12.84 -13.46
C ASP A 83 11.87 -12.67 -14.11
N THR A 84 12.57 -11.59 -13.76
CA THR A 84 13.92 -11.31 -14.26
C THR A 84 14.92 -12.34 -13.72
N ASP A 85 14.83 -12.72 -12.44
CA ASP A 85 15.74 -13.71 -11.85
C ASP A 85 15.51 -15.12 -12.42
N ILE A 86 14.24 -15.53 -12.57
CA ILE A 86 13.88 -16.81 -13.20
C ILE A 86 14.41 -16.86 -14.64
N THR A 87 14.15 -15.83 -15.43
CA THR A 87 14.60 -15.74 -16.81
C THR A 87 16.13 -15.82 -16.93
N ASN A 88 16.86 -15.17 -16.02
CA ASN A 88 18.32 -15.18 -16.04
C ASN A 88 18.89 -16.55 -15.64
N LYS A 89 18.29 -17.22 -14.65
CA LYS A 89 18.66 -18.59 -14.26
C LYS A 89 18.45 -19.59 -15.40
N ASP A 90 17.31 -19.54 -16.06
CA ASP A 90 16.97 -20.45 -17.16
C ASP A 90 17.92 -20.28 -18.35
N LYS A 91 18.24 -19.02 -18.70
CA LYS A 91 19.22 -18.71 -19.75
C LYS A 91 20.62 -19.24 -19.40
N PHE A 92 21.05 -19.06 -18.15
CA PHE A 92 22.34 -19.54 -17.70
C PHE A 92 22.42 -21.08 -17.69
N ALA A 93 21.39 -21.76 -17.19
CA ALA A 93 21.31 -23.22 -17.20
C ALA A 93 21.31 -23.80 -18.63
N SER A 94 20.61 -23.14 -19.55
CA SER A 94 20.59 -23.51 -20.97
C SER A 94 21.97 -23.34 -21.62
N ALA A 95 22.68 -22.25 -21.30
CA ALA A 95 24.03 -22.00 -21.81
C ALA A 95 25.04 -23.06 -21.32
N LEU A 96 24.94 -23.48 -20.05
CA LEU A 96 25.77 -24.55 -19.47
C LEU A 96 25.52 -25.89 -20.17
N THR A 97 24.27 -26.19 -20.49
CA THR A 97 23.89 -27.46 -21.15
C THR A 97 24.38 -27.51 -22.59
N ASN A 98 24.45 -26.37 -23.28
CA ASN A 98 24.96 -26.26 -24.65
C ASN A 98 26.50 -26.25 -24.75
N LEU A 99 27.20 -26.19 -23.62
CA LEU A 99 28.66 -26.21 -23.53
C LEU A 99 29.24 -27.57 -23.13
N GLY A 100 28.40 -28.52 -22.72
CA GLY A 100 28.76 -29.92 -22.47
C GLY A 100 28.36 -30.83 -23.63
#